data_AF-W2CLQ8-F1
#
_entry.id   AF-W2CLQ8-F1
#
_cell.length_a   1.000
_cell.length_b   1.000
_cell.length_c   1.000
_cell.angle_alpha   90.00
_cell.angle_beta   90.00
_cell.angle_gamma   90.00
#
_symmetry.space_group_name_H-M   'P 1'
#
loop_
_entity.id
_entity.type
_entity.pdbx_description
1 polymer ?
#
loop_
_entity_poly.entity_id
_entity_poly.type
_entity_poly.pdbx_seq_one_letter_code
_entity_poly.pdbx_strand_id
1 'polypeptide(L)'
;MKTTLPPTLRHLFTLLLILLLTAACRHEAPMTNRLVDHRPPIFPDYTEVTIPPNIAPLRFLLSDTCDVDKAAATFECGAERVTVWASDGRSIAIAPRAWKRLMKDAAGKVISVKVTARIAGEWVGYAPFNLYVATDSIDPYIVYGRTDPSRNVMGHTGLYSRCLEDFRERAVLTSDMTRGDRIGPATFSGGDAQRFFLPLSGALSCALLTDSDKIEKLNTHTIPGLPTPTHVAWHPSGRYMAFAVNRNARQDARETASRIVIYDVAKHELFTSPQLFSDSSSVTYPAFSPDGETLYFCATSLMAHTHADSAKYHLCALAFNIHGGRRFGRKADTLYHSRP
;
A
#
# COMPACT_ATOMS: atom_id res chain seq x y z
N MET A 1 4.75 72.13 2.98
CA MET A 1 6.10 71.51 2.95
C MET A 1 5.94 70.00 3.04
N LYS A 2 6.22 69.26 1.96
CA LYS A 2 6.31 67.79 1.99
C LYS A 2 7.80 67.46 2.17
N THR A 3 8.19 67.10 3.38
CA THR A 3 9.55 66.64 3.69
C THR A 3 9.73 65.24 3.11
N THR A 4 10.32 65.15 1.92
CA THR A 4 10.69 63.86 1.33
C THR A 4 11.98 63.37 1.97
N LEU A 5 11.90 62.22 2.64
CA LEU A 5 13.06 61.55 3.22
C LEU A 5 14.12 61.21 2.16
N PRO A 6 15.42 61.32 2.49
CA PRO A 6 16.50 61.00 1.56
C PRO A 6 16.45 59.51 1.17
N PRO A 7 16.82 59.16 -0.09
CA PRO A 7 16.65 57.83 -0.65
C PRO A 7 17.40 56.74 0.13
N THR A 8 18.54 57.08 0.73
CA THR A 8 19.34 56.19 1.58
C THR A 8 18.61 55.77 2.86
N LEU A 9 17.87 56.68 3.50
CA LEU A 9 17.08 56.38 4.70
C LEU A 9 15.86 55.51 4.35
N ARG A 10 15.32 55.66 3.14
CA ARG A 10 14.20 54.86 2.62
C ARG A 10 14.61 53.41 2.38
N HIS A 11 15.80 53.18 1.80
CA HIS A 11 16.38 51.85 1.61
C HIS A 11 16.73 51.16 2.93
N LEU A 12 17.29 51.89 3.89
CA LEU A 12 17.57 51.37 5.23
C LEU A 12 16.27 50.95 5.95
N PHE A 13 15.20 51.74 5.84
CA PHE A 13 13.89 51.38 6.38
C PHE A 13 13.29 50.15 5.71
N THR A 14 13.45 49.99 4.39
CA THR A 14 12.95 48.80 3.68
C THR A 14 13.73 47.55 4.10
N LEU A 15 15.05 47.67 4.26
CA LEU A 15 15.90 46.55 4.66
C LEU A 15 15.64 46.15 6.12
N LEU A 16 15.42 47.12 7.01
CA LEU A 16 15.00 46.89 8.40
C LEU A 16 13.61 46.25 8.47
N LEU A 17 12.66 46.66 7.63
CA LEU A 17 11.33 46.07 7.54
C LEU A 17 11.40 44.61 7.06
N ILE A 18 12.24 44.31 6.06
CA ILE A 18 12.49 42.93 5.60
C ILE A 18 13.15 42.09 6.71
N LEU A 19 14.08 42.68 7.48
CA LEU A 19 14.72 42.00 8.62
C LEU A 19 13.72 41.72 9.76
N LEU A 20 12.83 42.68 10.05
CA LEU A 20 11.76 42.54 11.06
C LEU A 20 10.70 41.51 10.61
N LEU A 21 10.34 41.48 9.33
CA LEU A 21 9.43 40.49 8.75
C LEU A 21 10.01 39.07 8.74
N THR A 22 11.35 38.92 8.73
CA THR A 22 12.02 37.61 8.80
C THR A 22 12.29 37.14 10.24
N ALA A 23 12.41 38.06 11.20
CA ALA A 23 12.55 37.73 12.62
C ALA A 23 11.23 37.25 13.27
N ALA A 24 10.07 37.68 12.76
CA ALA A 24 8.75 37.39 13.35
C ALA A 24 8.22 35.96 13.10
N CYS A 25 8.94 35.09 12.38
CA CYS A 25 8.44 33.78 11.96
C CYS A 25 9.12 32.58 12.63
N ARG A 26 9.80 32.75 13.78
CA ARG A 26 10.17 31.61 14.64
C ARG A 26 9.06 31.35 15.64
N HIS A 27 8.10 30.51 15.25
CA HIS A 27 7.06 30.04 16.14
C HIS A 27 7.64 28.97 17.07
N GLU A 28 8.19 29.40 18.21
CA GLU A 28 8.63 28.48 19.26
C GLU A 28 7.46 27.72 19.87
N ALA A 29 7.76 26.61 20.57
CA ALA A 29 6.75 25.89 21.31
C ALA A 29 6.30 26.73 22.52
N PRO A 30 5.03 26.66 22.92
CA PRO A 30 4.55 27.36 24.09
C PRO A 30 5.24 26.84 25.35
N MET A 31 5.43 27.71 26.35
CA MET A 31 5.88 27.27 27.66
C MET A 31 4.80 26.39 28.32
N THR A 32 5.20 25.24 28.85
CA THR A 32 4.31 24.30 29.53
C THR A 32 3.98 24.77 30.94
N ASN A 33 2.70 24.80 31.30
CA ASN A 33 2.22 24.99 32.66
C ASN A 33 2.46 23.74 33.52
N ARG A 34 2.27 22.54 32.95
CA ARG A 34 2.53 21.26 33.61
C ARG A 34 3.02 20.18 32.64
N LEU A 35 3.68 19.16 33.18
CA LEU A 35 4.11 17.98 32.45
C LEU A 35 3.28 16.76 32.90
N VAL A 36 3.05 15.84 31.98
CA VAL A 36 2.43 14.55 32.26
C VAL A 36 3.39 13.42 31.89
N ASP A 37 3.37 12.34 32.68
CA ASP A 37 4.28 11.21 32.55
C ASP A 37 3.76 10.12 31.59
N HIS A 38 3.03 10.53 30.57
CA HIS A 38 2.56 9.65 29.51
C HIS A 38 2.73 10.31 28.15
N ARG A 39 2.88 9.46 27.13
CA ARG A 39 2.99 9.88 25.73
C ARG A 39 1.70 10.55 25.25
N PRO A 40 1.77 11.41 24.22
CA PRO A 40 0.57 12.01 23.64
C PRO A 40 -0.25 10.93 22.92
N PRO A 41 -1.59 10.93 23.06
CA PRO A 41 -2.45 10.03 22.33
C PRO A 41 -2.61 10.54 20.88
N ILE A 42 -1.77 10.05 19.98
CA ILE A 42 -1.71 10.49 18.58
C ILE A 42 -2.22 9.41 17.61
N PHE A 43 -2.77 9.84 16.48
CA PHE A 43 -3.12 8.97 15.36
C PHE A 43 -2.57 9.52 14.03
N PRO A 44 -1.98 8.66 13.17
CA PRO A 44 -1.51 7.31 13.46
C PRO A 44 -0.52 7.30 14.64
N ASP A 45 -0.40 6.15 15.31
CA ASP A 45 0.59 6.01 16.38
C ASP A 45 2.00 5.93 15.76
N TYR A 46 2.71 7.04 15.83
CA TYR A 46 4.12 7.13 15.44
C TYR A 46 5.06 7.13 16.66
N THR A 47 4.59 6.73 17.84
CA THR A 47 5.47 6.65 18.99
C THR A 47 6.44 5.47 18.83
N GLU A 48 7.74 5.75 18.94
CA GLU A 48 8.81 4.74 18.87
C GLU A 48 8.91 3.97 17.54
N VAL A 49 8.46 4.54 16.42
CA VAL A 49 8.51 3.88 15.11
C VAL A 49 9.84 4.10 14.38
N THR A 50 10.18 3.19 13.47
CA THR A 50 11.28 3.36 12.53
C THR A 50 10.76 3.90 11.20
N ILE A 51 11.43 4.92 10.66
CA ILE A 51 11.10 5.54 9.37
C ILE A 51 12.31 5.55 8.43
N PRO A 52 12.11 5.41 7.12
CA PRO A 52 13.20 5.54 6.16
C PRO A 52 13.56 7.01 5.92
N PRO A 53 14.80 7.33 5.51
CA PRO A 53 15.28 8.70 5.35
C PRO A 53 14.56 9.47 4.24
N ASN A 54 13.97 8.79 3.27
CA ASN A 54 13.24 9.38 2.15
C ASN A 54 11.71 9.49 2.37
N ILE A 55 11.19 9.11 3.55
CA ILE A 55 9.74 9.17 3.81
C ILE A 55 9.19 10.60 3.73
N ALA A 56 7.93 10.73 3.30
CA ALA A 56 7.19 11.97 3.30
C ALA A 56 7.06 12.57 4.73
N PRO A 57 6.86 13.90 4.83
CA PRO A 57 6.69 14.58 6.10
C PRO A 57 5.58 13.95 6.95
N LEU A 58 5.91 13.46 8.15
CA LEU A 58 4.93 12.82 9.02
C LEU A 58 3.79 13.78 9.39
N ARG A 59 2.58 13.24 9.42
CA ARG A 59 1.36 13.95 9.81
C ARG A 59 0.59 13.11 10.82
N PHE A 60 0.31 13.69 11.98
CA PHE A 60 -0.47 13.03 13.03
C PHE A 60 -1.41 14.04 13.67
N LEU A 61 -2.46 13.54 14.31
CA LEU A 61 -3.41 14.35 15.08
C LEU A 61 -3.48 13.87 16.51
N LEU A 62 -3.70 14.77 17.46
CA LEU A 62 -4.07 14.39 18.82
C LEU A 62 -5.50 13.85 18.85
N SER A 63 -5.71 12.78 19.61
CA SER A 63 -7.02 12.13 19.78
C SER A 63 -8.11 13.11 20.19
N ASP A 64 -9.29 12.89 19.64
CA ASP A 64 -10.58 13.55 19.93
C ASP A 64 -11.00 13.48 21.39
N THR A 65 -10.46 12.51 22.13
CA THR A 65 -10.72 12.35 23.56
C THR A 65 -10.01 13.41 24.41
N CYS A 66 -9.03 14.11 23.84
CA CYS A 66 -8.35 15.22 24.48
C CYS A 66 -9.08 16.50 24.05
N ASP A 67 -9.79 17.14 24.98
CA ASP A 67 -10.42 18.45 24.77
C ASP A 67 -9.32 19.53 24.61
N VAL A 68 -8.77 19.61 23.39
CA VAL A 68 -7.56 20.36 23.04
C VAL A 68 -7.92 21.58 22.21
N ASP A 69 -7.60 22.77 22.72
CA ASP A 69 -7.80 24.03 22.01
C ASP A 69 -6.74 24.27 20.94
N LYS A 70 -5.48 23.97 21.29
CA LYS A 70 -4.28 24.25 20.50
C LYS A 70 -3.22 23.22 20.82
N ALA A 71 -2.40 22.88 19.84
CA ALA A 71 -1.23 22.04 20.05
C ALA A 71 -0.04 22.50 19.22
N ALA A 72 1.15 22.10 19.67
CA ALA A 72 2.38 22.22 18.92
C ALA A 72 3.24 20.96 19.14
N ALA A 73 4.03 20.61 18.14
CA ALA A 73 5.01 19.55 18.21
C ALA A 73 6.38 20.08 17.80
N THR A 74 7.41 19.76 18.58
CA THR A 74 8.81 20.08 18.28
C THR A 74 9.56 18.81 17.97
N PHE A 75 10.21 18.81 16.81
CA PHE A 75 11.04 17.74 16.28
C PHE A 75 12.51 18.17 16.38
N GLU A 76 13.35 17.33 16.98
CA GLU A 76 14.76 17.64 17.22
C GLU A 76 15.65 16.48 16.75
N CYS A 77 16.67 16.78 15.94
CA CYS A 77 17.69 15.82 15.51
C CYS A 77 19.05 16.53 15.41
N GLY A 78 19.95 16.25 16.36
CA GLY A 78 21.21 16.97 16.48
C GLY A 78 20.99 18.46 16.72
N ALA A 79 21.53 19.31 15.84
CA ALA A 79 21.36 20.76 15.90
C ALA A 79 20.08 21.26 15.20
N GLU A 80 19.41 20.42 14.41
CA GLU A 80 18.18 20.79 13.72
C GLU A 80 16.98 20.70 14.65
N ARG A 81 16.17 21.76 14.67
CA ARG A 81 14.94 21.87 15.45
C ARG A 81 13.85 22.48 14.60
N VAL A 82 12.67 21.85 14.60
CA VAL A 82 11.48 22.35 13.92
C VAL A 82 10.29 22.28 14.88
N THR A 83 9.64 23.41 15.11
CA THR A 83 8.34 23.45 15.81
C THR A 83 7.21 23.65 14.80
N VAL A 84 6.16 22.87 14.96
CA VAL A 84 4.98 22.86 14.11
C VAL A 84 3.75 23.08 14.99
N TRP A 85 2.97 24.10 14.67
CA TRP A 85 1.68 24.34 15.32
C TRP A 85 0.57 23.57 14.61
N ALA A 86 -0.41 23.11 15.37
CA ALA A 86 -1.54 22.39 14.83
C ALA A 86 -2.45 23.32 13.99
N SER A 87 -2.91 22.84 12.83
CA SER A 87 -3.69 23.66 11.90
C SER A 87 -5.16 23.88 12.31
N ASP A 88 -5.75 22.93 13.02
CA ASP A 88 -7.15 22.90 13.46
C ASP A 88 -7.27 22.66 14.97
N GLY A 89 -6.21 23.02 15.71
CA GLY A 89 -6.06 22.74 17.14
C GLY A 89 -5.42 21.39 17.46
N ARG A 90 -5.50 20.39 16.56
CA ARG A 90 -5.04 19.01 16.84
C ARG A 90 -4.11 18.40 15.80
N SER A 91 -4.24 18.78 14.53
CA SER A 91 -3.52 18.21 13.38
C SER A 91 -2.13 18.83 13.21
N ILE A 92 -1.09 18.03 13.42
CA ILE A 92 0.32 18.40 13.22
C ILE A 92 0.78 17.94 11.82
N ALA A 93 1.24 18.89 11.00
CA ALA A 93 1.76 18.61 9.67
C ALA A 93 3.05 19.43 9.41
N ILE A 94 4.20 18.77 9.49
CA ILE A 94 5.48 19.44 9.22
C ILE A 94 5.62 19.81 7.74
N ALA A 95 6.00 21.07 7.48
CA ALA A 95 6.14 21.56 6.11
C ALA A 95 7.28 20.81 5.36
N PRO A 96 7.10 20.46 4.07
CA PRO A 96 8.08 19.64 3.33
C PRO A 96 9.50 20.20 3.35
N ARG A 97 9.67 21.53 3.27
CA ARG A 97 10.99 22.17 3.33
C ARG A 97 11.67 22.00 4.68
N ALA A 98 10.91 22.09 5.77
CA ALA A 98 11.44 21.92 7.13
C ALA A 98 11.76 20.45 7.41
N TRP A 99 10.90 19.53 6.95
CA TRP A 99 11.16 18.08 7.00
C TRP A 99 12.43 17.70 6.25
N LYS A 100 12.58 18.16 5.00
CA LYS A 100 13.77 17.89 4.21
C LYS A 100 15.05 18.38 4.89
N ARG A 101 14.99 19.51 5.59
CA ARG A 101 16.13 20.02 6.37
C ARG A 101 16.41 19.12 7.59
N LEU A 102 15.38 18.76 8.35
CA LEU A 102 15.49 17.86 9.50
C LEU A 102 16.08 16.49 9.09
N MET A 103 15.64 15.94 7.94
CA MET A 103 16.03 14.62 7.46
C MET A 103 17.41 14.56 6.78
N LYS A 104 17.97 15.71 6.36
CA LYS A 104 19.20 15.78 5.53
C LYS A 104 20.35 14.93 6.08
N ASP A 105 20.55 14.99 7.40
CA ASP A 105 21.61 14.26 8.10
C ASP A 105 21.04 13.35 9.20
N ALA A 106 19.77 12.92 9.08
CA ALA A 106 19.10 12.14 10.12
C ALA A 106 19.30 10.63 9.99
N ALA A 107 19.78 10.12 8.85
CA ALA A 107 19.99 8.68 8.63
C ALA A 107 20.85 8.05 9.75
N GLY A 108 20.36 6.95 10.34
CA GLY A 108 20.99 6.28 11.48
C GLY A 108 20.87 7.02 12.81
N LYS A 109 20.10 8.10 12.89
CA LYS A 109 19.89 8.91 14.10
C LYS A 109 18.46 8.79 14.63
N VAL A 110 18.22 9.47 15.74
CA VAL A 110 16.93 9.53 16.41
C VAL A 110 16.40 10.96 16.34
N ILE A 111 15.15 11.11 15.90
CA ILE A 111 14.40 12.36 16.00
C ILE A 111 13.59 12.29 17.29
N SER A 112 13.85 13.19 18.23
CA SER A 112 13.02 13.34 19.43
C SER A 112 11.84 14.24 19.14
N VAL A 113 10.64 13.81 19.52
CA VAL A 113 9.39 14.56 19.33
C VAL A 113 8.79 14.91 20.69
N LYS A 114 8.57 16.21 20.90
CA LYS A 114 7.91 16.77 22.08
C LYS A 114 6.59 17.37 21.66
N VAL A 115 5.51 17.00 22.33
CA VAL A 115 4.16 17.52 22.05
C VAL A 115 3.67 18.31 23.25
N THR A 116 3.13 19.49 22.97
CA THR A 116 2.46 20.35 23.95
C THR A 116 1.06 20.66 23.47
N ALA A 117 0.06 20.54 24.34
CA ALA A 117 -1.32 20.84 24.02
C ALA A 117 -1.94 21.74 25.09
N ARG A 118 -2.89 22.59 24.70
CA ARG A 118 -3.66 23.42 25.61
C ARG A 118 -4.96 22.69 25.95
N ILE A 119 -5.12 22.35 27.22
CA ILE A 119 -6.25 21.57 27.75
C ILE A 119 -6.83 22.34 28.92
N ALA A 120 -8.14 22.63 28.89
CA ALA A 120 -8.83 23.42 29.92
C ALA A 120 -8.09 24.75 30.24
N GLY A 121 -7.55 25.41 29.21
CA GLY A 121 -6.83 26.68 29.34
C GLY A 121 -5.34 26.59 29.69
N GLU A 122 -4.84 25.42 30.13
CA GLU A 122 -3.44 25.20 30.53
C GLU A 122 -2.61 24.49 29.45
N TRP A 123 -1.34 24.89 29.29
CA TRP A 123 -0.39 24.18 28.44
C TRP A 123 0.18 22.96 29.15
N VAL A 124 -0.17 21.79 28.64
CA VAL A 124 0.30 20.48 29.10
C VAL A 124 1.38 19.97 28.14
N GLY A 125 2.56 19.64 28.67
CA GLY A 125 3.61 18.94 27.93
C GLY A 125 3.53 17.44 28.18
N TYR A 126 3.49 16.64 27.12
CA TYR A 126 3.51 15.19 27.20
C TYR A 126 4.92 14.64 27.33
N ALA A 127 5.04 13.40 27.80
CA ALA A 127 6.31 12.67 27.72
C ALA A 127 6.75 12.57 26.25
N PRO A 128 8.03 12.86 25.95
CA PRO A 128 8.54 12.80 24.59
C PRO A 128 8.56 11.36 24.06
N PHE A 129 8.61 11.23 22.74
CA PHE A 129 8.81 9.95 22.07
C PHE A 129 9.83 10.10 20.93
N ASN A 130 10.31 8.97 20.42
CA ASN A 130 11.34 8.95 19.40
C ASN A 130 10.82 8.43 18.05
N LEU A 131 11.45 8.91 16.98
CA LEU A 131 11.42 8.32 15.65
C LEU A 131 12.83 7.86 15.31
N TYR A 132 12.99 6.58 14.97
CA TYR A 132 14.27 6.00 14.58
C TYR A 132 14.42 6.12 13.07
N VAL A 133 15.48 6.77 12.58
CA VAL A 133 15.69 6.92 11.14
C VAL A 133 16.62 5.81 10.66
N ALA A 134 16.13 4.95 9.77
CA ALA A 134 16.94 3.89 9.16
C ALA A 134 18.10 4.46 8.32
N THR A 135 19.11 3.63 8.07
CA THR A 135 20.21 3.97 7.13
C THR A 135 19.76 3.83 5.68
N ASP A 136 18.89 2.86 5.41
CA ASP A 136 18.46 2.51 4.05
C ASP A 136 17.15 3.21 3.68
N SER A 137 17.08 3.68 2.44
CA SER A 137 15.85 4.20 1.82
C SER A 137 14.90 3.07 1.41
N ILE A 138 13.63 3.42 1.21
CA ILE A 138 12.62 2.52 0.62
C ILE A 138 12.38 2.84 -0.86
N ASP A 139 11.76 1.89 -1.58
CA ASP A 139 11.12 2.20 -2.86
C ASP A 139 10.08 3.32 -2.64
N PRO A 140 10.15 4.42 -3.40
CA PRO A 140 9.27 5.56 -3.20
C PRO A 140 7.83 5.29 -3.62
N TYR A 141 7.48 4.20 -4.30
CA TYR A 141 6.13 4.00 -4.80
C TYR A 141 5.43 2.77 -4.23
N ILE A 142 4.15 2.94 -3.91
CA ILE A 142 3.21 1.84 -3.70
C ILE A 142 2.15 1.86 -4.79
N VAL A 143 1.59 0.69 -5.09
CA VAL A 143 0.45 0.53 -5.99
C VAL A 143 -0.69 -0.14 -5.24
N TYR A 144 -1.91 0.37 -5.39
CA TYR A 144 -3.10 -0.18 -4.73
C TYR A 144 -4.37 0.03 -5.57
N GLY A 145 -5.35 -0.85 -5.34
CA GLY A 145 -6.69 -0.71 -5.90
C GLY A 145 -7.56 0.18 -5.02
N ARG A 146 -8.40 1.02 -5.63
CA ARG A 146 -9.54 1.66 -4.97
C ARG A 146 -10.82 1.10 -5.57
N THR A 147 -11.79 0.85 -4.71
CA THR A 147 -13.10 0.35 -5.09
C THR A 147 -14.12 1.12 -4.27
N ASP A 148 -15.12 1.70 -4.94
CA ASP A 148 -16.23 2.37 -4.27
C ASP A 148 -17.02 1.32 -3.44
N PRO A 149 -17.26 1.57 -2.13
CA PRO A 149 -18.02 0.65 -1.29
C PRO A 149 -19.49 0.50 -1.70
N SER A 150 -20.04 1.40 -2.51
CA SER A 150 -21.44 1.33 -2.98
C SER A 150 -21.61 0.31 -4.12
N ARG A 151 -22.21 -0.84 -3.80
CA ARG A 151 -22.41 -1.97 -4.74
C ARG A 151 -23.39 -1.70 -5.89
N ASN A 152 -24.15 -0.60 -5.85
CA ASN A 152 -25.33 -0.38 -6.70
C ASN A 152 -25.15 0.67 -7.80
N VAL A 153 -24.00 1.33 -7.85
CA VAL A 153 -23.57 2.14 -9.01
C VAL A 153 -22.41 1.38 -9.62
N MET A 154 -22.20 1.49 -10.94
CA MET A 154 -20.99 0.99 -11.61
C MET A 154 -19.78 1.66 -10.94
N GLY A 155 -19.30 1.09 -9.84
CA GLY A 155 -18.40 1.78 -8.93
C GLY A 155 -17.11 2.09 -9.65
N HIS A 156 -16.64 3.33 -9.56
CA HIS A 156 -15.34 3.70 -10.11
C HIS A 156 -14.29 2.84 -9.41
N THR A 157 -13.72 1.89 -10.16
CA THR A 157 -12.58 1.10 -9.72
C THR A 157 -11.34 1.63 -10.41
N GLY A 158 -10.22 1.58 -9.71
CA GLY A 158 -8.97 2.06 -10.28
C GLY A 158 -7.76 1.47 -9.59
N LEU A 159 -6.69 1.36 -10.37
CA LEU A 159 -5.34 1.10 -9.90
C LEU A 159 -4.64 2.45 -9.76
N TYR A 160 -4.09 2.72 -8.58
CA TYR A 160 -3.44 3.97 -8.24
C TYR A 160 -2.01 3.70 -7.78
N SER A 161 -1.13 4.64 -8.04
CA SER A 161 0.23 4.65 -7.51
C SER A 161 0.42 5.88 -6.64
N ARG A 162 1.06 5.72 -5.49
CA ARG A 162 1.34 6.82 -4.57
C ARG A 162 2.83 6.88 -4.26
N CYS A 163 3.38 8.08 -4.34
CA CYS A 163 4.71 8.40 -3.88
C CYS A 163 4.71 8.53 -2.34
N LEU A 164 5.51 7.72 -1.67
CA LEU A 164 5.73 7.69 -0.24
C LEU A 164 6.66 8.82 0.23
N GLU A 165 7.34 9.53 -0.67
CA GLU A 165 8.22 10.66 -0.35
C GLU A 165 7.50 12.01 -0.32
N ASP A 166 6.35 12.14 -1.00
CA ASP A 166 5.63 13.42 -1.12
C ASP A 166 4.10 13.33 -1.13
N PHE A 167 3.53 12.14 -0.90
CA PHE A 167 2.10 11.82 -0.90
C PHE A 167 1.40 11.94 -2.25
N ARG A 168 2.07 12.28 -3.35
CA ARG A 168 1.41 12.41 -4.66
C ARG A 168 0.85 11.06 -5.10
N GLU A 169 -0.45 11.03 -5.32
CA GLU A 169 -1.17 9.90 -5.90
C GLU A 169 -1.43 10.20 -7.39
N ARG A 170 -1.31 9.17 -8.22
CA ARG A 170 -1.75 9.20 -9.62
C ARG A 170 -2.60 7.98 -9.93
N ALA A 171 -3.63 8.16 -10.75
CA ALA A 171 -4.31 7.04 -11.38
C ALA A 171 -3.38 6.39 -12.42
N VAL A 172 -3.23 5.07 -12.35
CA VAL A 172 -2.54 4.26 -13.35
C VAL A 172 -3.53 3.79 -14.40
N LEU A 173 -4.68 3.26 -13.94
CA LEU A 173 -5.79 2.84 -14.79
C LEU A 173 -7.09 3.02 -14.00
N THR A 174 -8.13 3.57 -14.62
CA THR A 174 -9.47 3.67 -14.00
C THR A 174 -10.52 3.04 -14.92
N SER A 175 -11.65 2.64 -14.34
CA SER A 175 -12.79 2.09 -15.08
C SER A 175 -13.24 3.01 -16.23
N ASP A 176 -13.15 4.32 -16.05
CA ASP A 176 -13.54 5.31 -17.05
C ASP A 176 -12.63 5.27 -18.29
N MET A 177 -11.36 4.91 -18.11
CA MET A 177 -10.41 4.67 -19.20
C MET A 177 -10.71 3.36 -19.95
N THR A 178 -11.41 2.42 -19.31
CA THR A 178 -11.70 1.07 -19.83
C THR A 178 -13.20 0.84 -20.07
N ARG A 179 -13.94 1.87 -20.51
CA ARG A 179 -15.39 1.78 -20.85
C ARG A 179 -16.27 1.23 -19.72
N GLY A 180 -15.90 1.48 -18.48
CA GLY A 180 -16.61 1.00 -17.30
C GLY A 180 -16.17 -0.38 -16.83
N ASP A 181 -15.12 -0.99 -17.40
CA ASP A 181 -14.62 -2.27 -16.92
C ASP A 181 -14.20 -2.20 -15.45
N ARG A 182 -14.52 -3.27 -14.72
CA ARG A 182 -14.02 -3.48 -13.38
C ARG A 182 -12.56 -3.88 -13.44
N ILE A 183 -11.73 -3.13 -12.74
CA ILE A 183 -10.30 -3.40 -12.58
C ILE A 183 -10.14 -4.33 -11.38
N GLY A 184 -9.65 -5.54 -11.63
CA GLY A 184 -9.36 -6.51 -10.58
C GLY A 184 -8.02 -6.24 -9.88
N PRO A 185 -7.66 -7.09 -8.91
CA PRO A 185 -6.40 -6.94 -8.18
C PRO A 185 -5.19 -7.16 -9.10
N ALA A 186 -4.26 -6.21 -9.10
CA ALA A 186 -2.97 -6.36 -9.76
C ALA A 186 -2.07 -7.33 -8.99
N THR A 187 -1.29 -8.14 -9.70
CA THR A 187 -0.26 -8.99 -9.09
C THR A 187 1.08 -8.79 -9.80
N PHE A 188 2.14 -8.59 -9.01
CA PHE A 188 3.47 -8.22 -9.49
C PHE A 188 4.44 -9.37 -9.27
N SER A 189 5.24 -9.69 -10.29
CA SER A 189 6.28 -10.71 -10.18
C SER A 189 7.41 -10.21 -9.31
N GLY A 190 7.56 -10.75 -8.10
CA GLY A 190 8.65 -10.34 -7.19
C GLY A 190 8.61 -8.86 -6.78
N GLY A 191 7.45 -8.21 -6.89
CA GLY A 191 7.32 -6.76 -6.64
C GLY A 191 7.79 -5.86 -7.79
N ASP A 192 8.14 -6.42 -8.95
CA ASP A 192 8.59 -5.65 -10.11
C ASP A 192 7.42 -4.92 -10.80
N ALA A 193 7.44 -3.59 -10.76
CA ALA A 193 6.44 -2.72 -11.38
C ALA A 193 6.37 -2.85 -12.92
N GLN A 194 7.40 -3.39 -13.56
CA GLN A 194 7.43 -3.64 -15.00
C GLN A 194 6.90 -5.03 -15.37
N ARG A 195 6.61 -5.89 -14.39
CA ARG A 195 6.07 -7.23 -14.63
C ARG A 195 4.88 -7.50 -13.74
N PHE A 196 3.69 -7.21 -14.27
CA PHE A 196 2.44 -7.41 -13.56
C PHE A 196 1.34 -8.00 -14.43
N PHE A 197 0.37 -8.60 -13.77
CA PHE A 197 -0.86 -9.09 -14.37
C PHE A 197 -2.05 -8.33 -13.77
N LEU A 198 -2.94 -7.86 -14.64
CA LEU A 198 -4.10 -7.05 -14.28
C LEU A 198 -5.36 -7.57 -14.98
N PRO A 199 -6.26 -8.27 -14.27
CA PRO A 199 -7.52 -8.72 -14.84
C PRO A 199 -8.52 -7.57 -14.98
N LEU A 200 -9.17 -7.48 -16.14
CA LEU A 200 -10.24 -6.53 -16.47
C LEU A 200 -11.52 -7.30 -16.80
N SER A 201 -12.62 -6.97 -16.13
CA SER A 201 -13.92 -7.61 -16.36
C SER A 201 -14.94 -6.59 -16.86
N GLY A 202 -15.64 -6.89 -17.96
CA GLY A 202 -16.63 -5.96 -18.55
C GLY A 202 -16.61 -6.00 -20.07
N ALA A 203 -16.67 -4.83 -20.69
CA ALA A 203 -16.62 -4.64 -22.13
C ALA A 203 -15.34 -5.18 -22.78
N LEU A 204 -14.14 -5.02 -22.18
CA LEU A 204 -12.90 -5.55 -22.77
C LEU A 204 -12.69 -7.03 -22.46
N SER A 205 -13.14 -7.48 -21.28
CA SER A 205 -13.04 -8.85 -20.76
C SER A 205 -11.73 -9.55 -21.12
N CYS A 206 -10.65 -9.10 -20.50
CA CYS A 206 -9.29 -9.56 -20.76
C CYS A 206 -8.42 -9.46 -19.51
N ALA A 207 -7.17 -9.90 -19.59
CA ALA A 207 -6.14 -9.49 -18.65
C ALA A 207 -5.03 -8.75 -19.40
N LEU A 208 -4.43 -7.76 -18.75
CA LEU A 208 -3.20 -7.15 -19.21
C LEU A 208 -2.04 -7.87 -18.53
N LEU A 209 -1.09 -8.34 -19.33
CA LEU A 209 0.18 -8.86 -18.87
C LEU A 209 1.28 -7.91 -19.33
N THR A 210 2.08 -7.43 -18.39
CA THR A 210 3.23 -6.60 -18.70
C THR A 210 4.52 -7.38 -18.46
N ASP A 211 5.47 -7.19 -19.35
CA ASP A 211 6.84 -7.62 -19.18
C ASP A 211 7.76 -6.57 -19.81
N SER A 212 8.45 -5.82 -18.95
CA SER A 212 9.24 -4.65 -19.36
C SER A 212 8.38 -3.56 -20.01
N ASP A 213 8.63 -3.24 -21.27
CA ASP A 213 7.91 -2.23 -22.06
C ASP A 213 6.72 -2.82 -22.85
N LYS A 214 6.58 -4.14 -22.87
CA LYS A 214 5.52 -4.81 -23.61
C LYS A 214 4.29 -5.00 -22.74
N ILE A 215 3.14 -4.59 -23.31
CA ILE A 215 1.83 -4.85 -22.73
C ILE A 215 1.08 -5.79 -23.66
N GLU A 216 0.80 -6.99 -23.18
CA GLU A 216 0.00 -7.98 -23.89
C GLU A 216 -1.42 -8.03 -23.34
N LYS A 217 -2.41 -8.10 -24.24
CA LYS A 217 -3.80 -8.35 -23.88
C LYS A 217 -4.09 -9.85 -23.99
N LEU A 218 -4.23 -10.51 -22.86
CA LEU A 218 -4.60 -11.92 -22.76
C LEU A 218 -6.13 -12.08 -22.71
N ASN A 219 -6.70 -12.91 -23.57
CA ASN A 219 -8.11 -13.31 -23.52
C ASN A 219 -8.29 -14.73 -24.05
N THR A 220 -9.54 -15.22 -24.06
CA THR A 220 -9.89 -16.56 -24.56
C THR A 220 -9.57 -16.79 -26.04
N HIS A 221 -9.42 -15.72 -26.83
CA HIS A 221 -9.03 -15.80 -28.24
C HIS A 221 -7.51 -15.91 -28.41
N THR A 222 -6.72 -15.22 -27.58
CA THR A 222 -5.25 -15.30 -27.62
C THR A 222 -4.73 -16.58 -26.98
N ILE A 223 -5.41 -17.08 -25.95
CA ILE A 223 -5.12 -18.36 -25.31
C ILE A 223 -6.43 -19.15 -25.20
N PRO A 224 -6.67 -20.13 -26.10
CA PRO A 224 -7.85 -20.96 -26.04
C PRO A 224 -8.06 -21.58 -24.66
N GLY A 225 -9.21 -21.31 -24.06
CA GLY A 225 -9.56 -21.84 -22.74
C GLY A 225 -9.01 -21.07 -21.55
N LEU A 226 -8.37 -19.91 -21.73
CA LEU A 226 -7.99 -19.00 -20.63
C LEU A 226 -9.25 -18.42 -19.97
N PRO A 227 -9.60 -18.85 -18.75
CA PRO A 227 -10.77 -18.35 -18.05
C PRO A 227 -10.39 -17.09 -17.25
N THR A 228 -11.39 -16.31 -16.81
CA THR A 228 -11.12 -15.19 -15.89
C THR A 228 -10.63 -15.75 -14.56
N PRO A 229 -9.37 -15.48 -14.14
CA PRO A 229 -8.86 -16.02 -12.89
C PRO A 229 -9.55 -15.33 -11.71
N THR A 230 -9.85 -16.13 -10.68
CA THR A 230 -10.33 -15.63 -9.38
C THR A 230 -9.15 -15.23 -8.50
N HIS A 231 -8.05 -15.99 -8.57
CA HIS A 231 -6.80 -15.73 -7.86
C HIS A 231 -5.62 -16.03 -8.78
N VAL A 232 -4.55 -15.29 -8.58
CA VAL A 232 -3.33 -15.37 -9.38
C VAL A 232 -2.11 -15.32 -8.49
N ALA A 233 -1.14 -16.19 -8.75
CA ALA A 233 0.18 -16.13 -8.12
C ALA A 233 1.29 -16.26 -9.16
N TRP A 234 2.30 -15.39 -9.04
CA TRP A 234 3.53 -15.49 -9.81
C TRP A 234 4.46 -16.53 -9.18
N HIS A 235 5.06 -17.36 -10.02
CA HIS A 235 6.20 -18.17 -9.63
C HIS A 235 7.43 -17.25 -9.45
N PRO A 236 8.31 -17.47 -8.46
CA PRO A 236 9.48 -16.62 -8.20
C PRO A 236 10.40 -16.40 -9.41
N SER A 237 10.45 -17.35 -10.35
CA SER A 237 11.19 -17.21 -11.61
C SER A 237 10.63 -16.15 -12.57
N GLY A 238 9.42 -15.64 -12.33
CA GLY A 238 8.73 -14.69 -13.22
C GLY A 238 8.25 -15.26 -14.55
N ARG A 239 8.48 -16.56 -14.82
CA ARG A 239 8.06 -17.22 -16.08
C ARG A 239 6.67 -17.86 -15.99
N TYR A 240 6.28 -18.33 -14.81
CA TYR A 240 5.05 -19.09 -14.62
C TYR A 240 4.07 -18.34 -13.74
N MET A 241 2.78 -18.51 -14.03
CA MET A 241 1.69 -18.00 -13.22
C MET A 241 0.71 -19.11 -12.90
N ALA A 242 0.27 -19.21 -11.65
CA ALA A 242 -0.82 -20.08 -11.26
C ALA A 242 -2.14 -19.30 -11.26
N PHE A 243 -3.13 -19.78 -11.99
CA PHE A 243 -4.47 -19.23 -12.03
C PHE A 243 -5.45 -20.19 -11.35
N ALA A 244 -6.16 -19.70 -10.34
CA ALA A 244 -7.35 -20.38 -9.84
C ALA A 244 -8.56 -19.96 -10.69
N VAL A 245 -9.23 -20.93 -11.27
CA VAL A 245 -10.22 -20.68 -12.31
C VAL A 245 -11.48 -21.48 -12.06
N ASN A 246 -12.64 -20.88 -12.28
CA ASN A 246 -13.91 -21.60 -12.22
C ASN A 246 -14.11 -22.39 -13.52
N ARG A 247 -14.62 -23.61 -13.42
CA ARG A 247 -15.02 -24.41 -14.59
C ARG A 247 -16.18 -23.68 -15.30
N ASN A 248 -16.05 -23.49 -16.62
CA ASN A 248 -16.96 -22.69 -17.41
C ASN A 248 -18.42 -23.14 -17.26
N ALA A 249 -19.31 -22.21 -16.93
CA ALA A 249 -20.77 -22.37 -16.91
C ALA A 249 -21.42 -22.60 -18.29
N ARG A 250 -20.63 -22.90 -19.35
CA ARG A 250 -21.12 -23.11 -20.72
C ARG A 250 -21.39 -24.57 -21.08
N GLN A 251 -21.00 -25.54 -20.25
CA GLN A 251 -21.30 -26.96 -20.50
C GLN A 251 -22.27 -27.58 -19.51
N ASP A 252 -22.37 -27.05 -18.29
CA ASP A 252 -23.49 -27.33 -17.40
C ASP A 252 -23.46 -26.34 -16.23
N ALA A 253 -24.61 -25.82 -15.81
CA ALA A 253 -24.72 -24.94 -14.63
C ALA A 253 -24.37 -25.66 -13.30
N ARG A 254 -24.01 -26.94 -13.37
CA ARG A 254 -23.69 -27.83 -12.24
C ARG A 254 -22.19 -28.08 -12.04
N GLU A 255 -21.32 -27.62 -12.94
CA GLU A 255 -19.86 -27.82 -12.83
C GLU A 255 -19.15 -26.57 -12.28
N THR A 256 -19.31 -26.29 -10.98
CA THR A 256 -18.76 -25.11 -10.29
C THR A 256 -17.35 -25.31 -9.70
N ALA A 257 -16.73 -26.47 -9.93
CA ALA A 257 -15.42 -26.79 -9.34
C ALA A 257 -14.33 -25.83 -9.85
N SER A 258 -13.62 -25.20 -8.92
CA SER A 258 -12.46 -24.38 -9.23
C SER A 258 -11.23 -25.28 -9.38
N ARG A 259 -10.41 -25.03 -10.40
CA ARG A 259 -9.15 -25.75 -10.64
C ARG A 259 -7.98 -24.76 -10.68
N ILE A 260 -6.77 -25.26 -10.50
CA ILE A 260 -5.56 -24.46 -10.74
C ILE A 260 -4.93 -24.87 -12.07
N VAL A 261 -4.67 -23.89 -12.92
CA VAL A 261 -3.90 -24.04 -14.16
C VAL A 261 -2.63 -23.19 -14.09
N ILE A 262 -1.55 -23.66 -14.69
CA ILE A 262 -0.30 -22.93 -14.79
C ILE A 262 -0.18 -22.37 -16.20
N TYR A 263 0.13 -21.09 -16.29
CA TYR A 263 0.43 -20.37 -17.51
C TYR A 263 1.95 -20.19 -17.66
N ASP A 264 2.52 -20.63 -18.77
CA ASP A 264 3.90 -20.36 -19.17
C ASP A 264 3.93 -19.08 -20.01
N VAL A 265 4.36 -17.97 -19.41
CA VAL A 265 4.41 -16.64 -20.05
C VAL A 265 5.28 -16.66 -21.30
N ALA A 266 6.35 -17.45 -21.32
CA ALA A 266 7.27 -17.46 -22.47
C ALA A 266 6.71 -18.26 -23.67
N LYS A 267 5.83 -19.23 -23.42
CA LYS A 267 5.28 -20.13 -24.46
C LYS A 267 3.82 -19.86 -24.81
N HIS A 268 3.14 -19.04 -24.02
CA HIS A 268 1.69 -18.81 -24.12
C HIS A 268 0.88 -20.10 -24.01
N GLU A 269 1.32 -21.02 -23.15
CA GLU A 269 0.71 -22.33 -22.96
C GLU A 269 0.11 -22.45 -21.56
N LEU A 270 -1.07 -23.06 -21.48
CA LEU A 270 -1.68 -23.49 -20.23
C LEU A 270 -1.43 -24.98 -20.03
N PHE A 271 -1.11 -25.37 -18.80
CA PHE A 271 -1.00 -26.76 -18.40
C PHE A 271 -1.44 -26.95 -16.95
N THR A 272 -1.76 -28.17 -16.54
CA THR A 272 -2.25 -28.46 -15.19
C THR A 272 -1.88 -29.90 -14.79
N SER A 273 -2.21 -30.28 -13.56
CA SER A 273 -2.02 -31.62 -13.00
C SER A 273 -3.36 -32.21 -12.60
N PRO A 274 -3.57 -33.53 -12.74
CA PRO A 274 -4.70 -34.23 -12.13
C PRO A 274 -4.79 -34.02 -10.61
N GLN A 275 -3.69 -33.66 -9.93
CA GLN A 275 -3.69 -33.36 -8.49
C GLN A 275 -4.31 -31.98 -8.15
N LEU A 276 -4.48 -31.12 -9.14
CA LEU A 276 -5.09 -29.78 -9.02
C LEU A 276 -6.54 -29.76 -9.55
N PHE A 277 -7.10 -30.95 -9.72
CA PHE A 277 -8.43 -31.18 -10.28
C PHE A 277 -9.11 -32.32 -9.53
N SER A 278 -10.38 -32.13 -9.20
CA SER A 278 -11.22 -33.17 -8.59
C SER A 278 -12.68 -32.86 -8.88
N ASP A 279 -13.49 -33.90 -9.04
CA ASP A 279 -14.94 -33.76 -9.22
C ASP A 279 -15.67 -33.47 -7.90
N SER A 280 -15.03 -33.70 -6.75
CA SER A 280 -15.63 -33.52 -5.42
C SER A 280 -15.11 -32.30 -4.64
N SER A 281 -14.08 -31.61 -5.15
CA SER A 281 -13.44 -30.49 -4.45
C SER A 281 -12.98 -29.38 -5.37
N SER A 282 -13.11 -28.13 -4.93
CA SER A 282 -12.51 -26.95 -5.56
C SER A 282 -11.13 -26.66 -4.97
N VAL A 283 -10.22 -26.17 -5.81
CA VAL A 283 -8.93 -25.61 -5.38
C VAL A 283 -8.82 -24.13 -5.74
N THR A 284 -8.23 -23.33 -4.84
CA THR A 284 -8.12 -21.86 -4.95
C THR A 284 -6.91 -21.33 -4.16
N TYR A 285 -6.68 -20.02 -4.16
CA TYR A 285 -5.60 -19.33 -3.45
C TYR A 285 -4.20 -19.96 -3.70
N PRO A 286 -3.76 -20.09 -4.96
CA PRO A 286 -2.43 -20.60 -5.24
C PRO A 286 -1.37 -19.66 -4.68
N ALA A 287 -0.25 -20.21 -4.20
CA ALA A 287 0.95 -19.47 -3.84
C ALA A 287 2.17 -20.37 -4.05
N PHE A 288 3.25 -19.85 -4.62
CA PHE A 288 4.50 -20.61 -4.73
C PHE A 288 5.37 -20.39 -3.50
N SER A 289 6.13 -21.42 -3.12
CA SER A 289 7.23 -21.27 -2.16
C SER A 289 8.28 -20.27 -2.68
N PRO A 290 9.07 -19.62 -1.80
CA PRO A 290 10.11 -18.68 -2.22
C PRO A 290 11.15 -19.28 -3.17
N ASP A 291 11.48 -20.56 -3.03
CA ASP A 291 12.35 -21.31 -3.94
C ASP A 291 11.67 -21.73 -5.27
N GLY A 292 10.34 -21.60 -5.35
CA GLY A 292 9.53 -21.99 -6.51
C GLY A 292 9.26 -23.50 -6.62
N GLU A 293 9.79 -24.33 -5.72
CA GLU A 293 9.71 -25.79 -5.86
C GLU A 293 8.39 -26.38 -5.38
N THR A 294 7.54 -25.60 -4.72
CA THR A 294 6.25 -26.03 -4.16
C THR A 294 5.15 -25.04 -4.52
N LEU A 295 4.02 -25.58 -4.98
CA LEU A 295 2.76 -24.87 -5.13
C LEU A 295 1.85 -25.18 -3.93
N TYR A 296 1.60 -24.17 -3.11
CA TYR A 296 0.56 -24.19 -2.08
C TYR A 296 -0.78 -23.77 -2.65
N PHE A 297 -1.86 -24.32 -2.11
CA PHE A 297 -3.23 -23.94 -2.46
C PHE A 297 -4.21 -24.35 -1.37
N CYS A 298 -5.39 -23.75 -1.36
CA CYS A 298 -6.49 -24.17 -0.51
C CYS A 298 -7.43 -25.10 -1.29
N ALA A 299 -7.83 -26.21 -0.68
CA ALA A 299 -8.85 -27.12 -1.19
C ALA A 299 -10.11 -27.05 -0.32
N THR A 300 -11.29 -27.13 -0.94
CA THR A 300 -12.58 -27.17 -0.23
C THR A 300 -13.55 -28.12 -0.92
N SER A 301 -14.47 -28.72 -0.16
CA SER A 301 -15.53 -29.56 -0.72
C SER A 301 -16.45 -28.75 -1.64
N LEU A 302 -16.92 -29.34 -2.74
CA LEU A 302 -17.85 -28.66 -3.64
C LEU A 302 -19.19 -28.30 -2.96
N MET A 303 -19.58 -29.03 -1.90
CA MET A 303 -20.78 -28.74 -1.10
C MET A 303 -20.69 -27.41 -0.33
N ALA A 304 -19.48 -26.88 -0.15
CA ALA A 304 -19.27 -25.56 0.45
C ALA A 304 -19.88 -24.42 -0.38
N HIS A 305 -20.03 -24.60 -1.70
CA HIS A 305 -20.64 -23.58 -2.58
C HIS A 305 -22.15 -23.45 -2.39
N THR A 306 -22.82 -24.48 -1.88
CA THR A 306 -24.26 -24.48 -1.57
C THR A 306 -24.55 -24.09 -0.11
N HIS A 307 -23.57 -24.23 0.79
CA HIS A 307 -23.68 -23.91 2.21
C HIS A 307 -22.46 -23.11 2.67
N ALA A 308 -22.44 -21.81 2.38
CA ALA A 308 -21.29 -20.92 2.64
C ALA A 308 -20.82 -20.97 4.11
N ASP A 309 -21.75 -21.08 5.07
CA ASP A 309 -21.47 -21.14 6.51
C ASP A 309 -20.76 -22.44 6.94
N SER A 310 -20.66 -23.43 6.05
CA SER A 310 -20.01 -24.72 6.30
C SER A 310 -18.72 -24.91 5.49
N ALA A 311 -18.28 -23.89 4.76
CA ALA A 311 -17.10 -23.97 3.90
C ALA A 311 -15.83 -24.19 4.72
N LYS A 312 -15.16 -25.33 4.50
CA LYS A 312 -13.91 -25.70 5.17
C LYS A 312 -12.78 -25.75 4.15
N TYR A 313 -11.73 -24.99 4.42
CA TYR A 313 -10.55 -24.94 3.57
C TYR A 313 -9.39 -25.72 4.19
N HIS A 314 -8.81 -26.61 3.41
CA HIS A 314 -7.59 -27.35 3.74
C HIS A 314 -6.41 -26.68 3.04
N LEU A 315 -5.30 -26.45 3.75
CA LEU A 315 -4.07 -26.00 3.11
C LEU A 315 -3.33 -27.21 2.56
N CYS A 316 -3.06 -27.19 1.26
CA CYS A 316 -2.40 -28.25 0.53
C CYS A 316 -1.10 -27.76 -0.11
N ALA A 317 -0.20 -28.69 -0.39
CA ALA A 317 1.07 -28.47 -1.06
C ALA A 317 1.25 -29.51 -2.18
N LEU A 318 1.81 -29.08 -3.30
CA LEU A 318 2.15 -29.94 -4.43
C LEU A 318 3.52 -29.52 -4.97
N ALA A 319 4.45 -30.46 -5.05
CA ALA A 319 5.77 -30.19 -5.65
C ALA A 319 5.61 -29.70 -7.09
N PHE A 320 6.41 -28.71 -7.48
CA PHE A 320 6.43 -28.10 -8.80
C PHE A 320 7.87 -27.89 -9.25
N ASN A 321 8.34 -28.71 -10.18
CA ASN A 321 9.72 -28.65 -10.66
C ASN A 321 9.79 -28.02 -12.06
N ILE A 322 10.43 -26.86 -12.14
CA ILE A 322 10.65 -26.13 -13.39
C ILE A 322 11.93 -26.56 -14.12
N HIS A 323 12.94 -27.06 -13.39
CA HIS A 323 14.26 -27.43 -13.92
C HIS A 323 14.27 -28.77 -14.70
N GLY A 324 13.27 -29.63 -14.47
CA GLY A 324 13.12 -30.95 -15.11
C GLY A 324 11.99 -31.08 -16.13
N GLY A 325 11.44 -29.96 -16.62
CA GLY A 325 10.43 -29.93 -17.68
C GLY A 325 8.99 -29.75 -17.22
N ARG A 326 8.71 -28.79 -16.34
CA ARG A 326 7.35 -28.39 -15.90
C ARG A 326 6.56 -29.55 -15.28
N ARG A 327 7.16 -30.22 -14.29
CA ARG A 327 6.59 -31.43 -13.68
C ARG A 327 5.94 -31.14 -12.33
N PHE A 328 4.78 -31.71 -12.11
CA PHE A 328 4.14 -31.73 -10.79
C PHE A 328 4.52 -33.00 -10.03
N GLY A 329 4.49 -32.90 -8.70
CA GLY A 329 4.50 -34.05 -7.81
C GLY A 329 3.34 -35.00 -8.12
N ARG A 330 3.53 -36.28 -7.77
CA ARG A 330 2.51 -37.32 -8.01
C ARG A 330 1.38 -37.31 -6.98
N LYS A 331 1.55 -36.59 -5.88
CA LYS A 331 0.61 -36.52 -4.76
C LYS A 331 0.62 -35.10 -4.19
N ALA A 332 -0.56 -34.58 -3.88
CA ALA A 332 -0.70 -33.39 -3.06
C ALA A 332 -0.76 -33.77 -1.58
N ASP A 333 -0.02 -33.05 -0.74
CA ASP A 333 -0.01 -33.21 0.71
C ASP A 333 -0.95 -32.19 1.36
N THR A 334 -1.68 -32.59 2.39
CA THR A 334 -2.50 -31.68 3.20
C THR A 334 -1.70 -31.26 4.43
N LEU A 335 -1.30 -30.00 4.46
CA LEU A 335 -0.51 -29.42 5.56
C LEU A 335 -1.38 -29.00 6.73
N TYR A 336 -2.58 -28.50 6.43
CA TYR A 336 -3.58 -28.17 7.44
C TYR A 336 -4.94 -28.70 7.02
N HIS A 337 -5.56 -29.45 7.92
CA HIS A 337 -6.90 -29.96 7.73
C HIS A 337 -7.86 -29.21 8.65
N SER A 338 -8.68 -28.32 8.08
CA SER A 338 -9.74 -27.66 8.84
C SER A 338 -10.70 -28.69 9.45
N ARG A 339 -10.89 -28.62 10.77
CA ARG A 339 -11.76 -29.51 11.55
C ARG A 339 -13.13 -28.85 11.76
N PRO A 340 -14.17 -29.62 12.13
CA PRO A 340 -15.50 -29.09 12.43
C PRO A 340 -15.52 -28.04 13.52
#